data_AF-A0AA96EB42-F1
#
_entry.id   AF-A0AA96EB42-F1
#
_cell.length_a   1.000
_cell.length_b   1.000
_cell.length_c   1.000
_cell.angle_alpha   90.00
_cell.angle_beta   90.00
_cell.angle_gamma   90.00
#
_symmetry.space_group_name_H-M   'P 1'
#
loop_
_entity.id
_entity.type
_entity.pdbx_description
1 polymer ?
#
loop_
_entity_poly.entity_id
_entity_poly.type
_entity_poly.pdbx_seq_one_letter_code
_entity_poly.pdbx_strand_id
1 'polypeptide(L)' 'MDKIYAWDVKRERIVYRVPGQTLEDGREDSDLHPVWLPAEADDLPEGVEIEDLREVES' A
#
# COMPACT_ATOMS: atom_id res chain seq x y z
N MET A 1 13.51 -2.59 3.67
CA MET A 1 12.67 -1.73 2.82
C MET A 1 11.31 -1.73 3.49
N ASP A 2 10.83 -0.55 3.86
CA ASP A 2 9.63 -0.41 4.66
C ASP A 2 8.40 -0.38 3.74
N LYS A 3 7.45 -1.28 3.99
CA LYS A 3 6.15 -1.25 3.34
C LYS A 3 5.38 -0.04 3.86
N ILE A 4 4.77 0.71 2.95
CA ILE A 4 3.83 1.78 3.30
C ILE A 4 2.43 1.25 3.08
N TYR A 5 1.63 1.21 4.13
CA TYR A 5 0.23 0.79 4.08
C TYR A 5 -0.71 1.98 3.91
N ALA A 6 -1.81 1.77 3.21
CA ALA A 6 -2.85 2.76 2.95
C ALA A 6 -4.21 2.07 2.79
N TRP A 7 -5.28 2.87 2.88
CA TRP A 7 -6.64 2.43 2.61
C TRP A 7 -7.08 2.90 1.22
N ASP A 8 -7.37 1.96 0.31
CA ASP A 8 -7.91 2.26 -1.01
C ASP A 8 -9.41 2.50 -0.91
N VAL A 9 -9.83 3.78 -0.80
CA VAL A 9 -11.24 4.15 -0.60
C VAL A 9 -12.12 3.72 -1.76
N LYS A 10 -11.55 3.59 -2.96
CA LYS A 10 -12.30 3.22 -4.17
C LYS A 10 -12.68 1.74 -4.20
N ARG A 11 -11.85 0.88 -3.61
CA ARG A 11 -12.06 -0.59 -3.57
C ARG A 11 -12.35 -1.10 -2.16
N GLU A 12 -12.40 -0.20 -1.18
CA GLU A 12 -12.66 -0.49 0.24
C GLU A 12 -11.75 -1.60 0.77
N ARG A 13 -10.43 -1.44 0.60
CA ARG A 13 -9.44 -2.45 1.01
C ARG A 13 -8.09 -1.86 1.43
N ILE A 14 -7.34 -2.63 2.20
CA ILE A 14 -5.96 -2.30 2.56
C ILE A 14 -5.06 -2.56 1.36
N VAL A 15 -4.15 -1.63 1.11
CA VAL A 15 -3.09 -1.75 0.12
C VAL A 15 -1.74 -1.39 0.72
N TYR A 16 -0.67 -1.90 0.13
CA TYR A 16 0.68 -1.53 0.47
C TYR A 16 1.51 -1.21 -0.77
N ARG A 17 2.57 -0.43 -0.59
CA ARG A 17 3.60 -0.18 -1.59
C ARG A 17 4.98 -0.25 -0.97
N VAL A 18 6.00 -0.41 -1.81
CA VAL A 18 7.40 -0.39 -1.40
C VAL A 18 8.17 0.57 -2.31
N PRO A 19 8.42 1.81 -1.85
CA PRO A 19 9.10 2.82 -2.66
C PRO A 19 10.45 2.35 -3.20
N GLY A 20 10.65 2.54 -4.50
CA GLY A 20 11.86 2.13 -5.21
C GLY A 20 11.95 0.62 -5.48
N GLN A 21 10.90 -0.16 -5.19
CA GLN A 21 10.84 -1.55 -5.59
C GLN A 21 10.37 -1.67 -7.05
N THR A 22 11.14 -2.39 -7.86
CA THR A 22 10.66 -2.92 -9.13
C THR A 22 9.88 -4.21 -8.87
N LEU A 23 8.61 -4.21 -9.27
CA LEU A 23 7.74 -5.38 -9.17
C LEU A 23 8.07 -6.41 -10.24
N GLU A 24 7.60 -7.64 -10.04
CA GLU A 24 7.79 -8.75 -11.00
C GLU A 24 7.22 -8.46 -12.39
N ASP A 25 6.21 -7.59 -12.46
CA ASP A 25 5.57 -7.10 -13.69
C ASP A 25 6.38 -6.00 -14.40
N GLY A 26 7.56 -5.65 -13.88
CA GLY A 26 8.46 -4.64 -14.46
C GLY A 26 8.11 -3.19 -14.14
N ARG A 27 7.02 -2.96 -13.41
CA ARG A 27 6.64 -1.63 -12.92
C ARG A 27 7.47 -1.24 -11.70
N GLU A 28 8.01 -0.03 -11.71
CA GLU A 28 8.70 0.55 -10.57
C GLU A 28 7.72 1.37 -9.72
N ASP A 29 7.68 1.09 -8.42
CA ASP A 29 6.96 1.92 -7.47
C ASP A 29 7.74 3.22 -7.22
N SER A 30 7.18 4.35 -7.65
CA SER A 30 7.77 5.69 -7.49
C SER A 30 6.74 6.68 -6.96
N ASP A 31 7.16 7.83 -6.44
CA ASP A 31 6.20 8.83 -5.94
C ASP A 31 5.27 9.38 -7.02
N LEU A 32 5.74 9.41 -8.28
CA LEU A 32 4.95 9.84 -9.44
C LEU A 32 4.01 8.74 -9.95
N HIS A 33 4.42 7.49 -9.81
CA HIS A 33 3.68 6.31 -10.24
C HIS A 33 3.64 5.29 -9.09
N PRO A 34 2.85 5.54 -8.04
CA PRO A 34 2.70 4.61 -6.95
C PRO A 34 2.01 3.34 -7.44
N VAL A 35 2.57 2.19 -7.06
CA VAL A 35 1.96 0.89 -7.31
C VAL A 35 1.51 0.28 -6.00
N TRP A 36 0.19 0.34 -5.80
CA TRP A 36 -0.47 -0.22 -4.64
C TRP A 36 -0.85 -1.69 -4.89
N LEU A 37 -0.39 -2.56 -4.00
CA LEU A 37 -0.68 -3.98 -3.98
C LEU A 37 -1.68 -4.29 -2.86
N PRO A 38 -2.60 -5.25 -3.05
CA PRO A 38 -3.53 -5.63 -1.98
C PRO A 38 -2.77 -6.19 -0.77
N ALA A 39 -3.21 -5.81 0.43
CA ALA A 39 -2.76 -6.35 1.72
C ALA A 39 -3.96 -6.75 2.58
N GLU A 40 -3.73 -7.59 3.58
CA GLU A 40 -4.73 -7.96 4.57
C GLU A 40 -4.55 -7.14 5.86
N ALA A 41 -5.55 -7.15 6.74
CA ALA A 41 -5.44 -6.46 8.03
C ALA A 41 -4.37 -7.09 8.94
N ASP A 42 -4.12 -8.40 8.77
CA ASP A 42 -3.07 -9.13 9.50
C ASP A 42 -1.65 -8.74 9.04
N ASP A 43 -1.50 -8.15 7.85
CA ASP A 43 -0.21 -7.62 7.37
C ASP A 43 0.16 -6.29 8.05
N LEU A 44 -0.78 -5.61 8.72
CA LEU A 44 -0.52 -4.32 9.34
C LEU A 44 0.46 -4.47 10.52
N PRO A 45 1.31 -3.45 10.78
CA PRO A 45 2.15 -3.43 11.97
C PRO A 45 1.30 -3.51 13.25
N GLU A 46 1.85 -4.13 14.30
CA GLU A 46 1.16 -4.23 15.59
C GLU A 46 0.70 -2.86 16.09
N GLY A 47 -0.60 -2.75 16.41
CA GLY A 47 -1.21 -1.53 16.92
C GLY A 47 -1.59 -0.49 15.85
N VAL A 48 -1.49 -0.82 14.57
CA VAL A 48 -2.03 0.00 13.46
C VAL A 48 -3.38 -0.56 13.04
N GLU A 49 -4.42 0.27 13.11
CA GLU A 49 -5.75 -0.09 12.62
C GLU A 49 -6.02 0.55 11.25
N ILE A 50 -7.08 0.11 10.56
CA ILE A 50 -7.47 0.65 9.24
C ILE A 50 -7.71 2.17 9.33
N GLU A 51 -8.23 2.62 10.46
CA GLU A 51 -8.54 4.03 10.74
C GLU A 51 -7.29 4.92 10.83
N ASP A 52 -6.12 4.33 11.11
CA ASP A 52 -4.83 5.02 11.11
C ASP A 52 -4.22 5.15 9.70
N LEU A 53 -4.77 4.42 8.71
CA LEU A 53 -4.21 4.39 7.37
C LEU A 53 -4.58 5.66 6.59
N ARG A 54 -3.61 6.16 5.84
CA ARG A 54 -3.87 7.22 4.86
C ARG A 54 -4.81 6.71 3.77
N GLU A 55 -5.83 7.48 3.46
CA GLU A 55 -6.73 7.23 2.34
C GLU A 55 -6.06 7.55 0.99
N VAL A 56 -6.23 6.64 0.02
CA VAL A 56 -5.74 6.77 -1.35
C VAL A 56 -6.79 6.28 -2.35
N GLU A 57 -6.68 6.72 -3.59
CA GLU A 57 -7.47 6.21 -4.71
C GLU A 57 -6.53 5.56 -5.73
N SER A 58 -6.53 4.22 -5.79
CA SER A 58 -5.64 3.46 -6.70
C SER A 58 -6.34 2.92 -7.96
#